data_AF-A0A2V7FW21-F1
#
_entry.id   AF-A0A2V7FW21-F1
#
_cell.length_a   1.000
_cell.length_b   1.000
_cell.length_c   1.000
_cell.angle_alpha   90.00
_cell.angle_beta   90.00
_cell.angle_gamma   90.00
#
_symmetry.space_group_name_H-M   'P 1'
#
loop_
_entity.id
_entity.type
_entity.pdbx_description
1 polymer ?
#
loop_
_entity_poly.entity_id
_entity_poly.type
_entity_poly.pdbx_seq_one_letter_code
_entity_poly.pdbx_strand_id
1 'polypeptide(L)'
;MLAATPAARRGSELFDAIGCATCHVRTLVTAAAGTAINGGADTIPPALGEKAFHPFSDFLLHNVGTGDGIVMAMPEHYGPSVYKVVWREFSIDSVGRTRNKVRTAPLWGVRLRPRLMHDAASLTLRDAIVRHRGEASDASNRFRKLTASDQAAVIEFLKSL
;
A
#
# COMPACT_ATOMS: atom_id res chain seq x y z
N MET A 1 14.64 -0.75 -16.83
CA MET A 1 14.82 0.44 -15.96
C MET A 1 13.43 1.00 -15.68
N LEU A 2 13.06 1.20 -14.41
CA LEU A 2 11.80 1.90 -14.08
C LEU A 2 11.83 3.30 -14.71
N ALA A 3 10.68 3.79 -15.15
CA ALA A 3 10.55 5.13 -15.71
C ALA A 3 11.53 5.47 -16.86
N ALA A 4 11.74 4.55 -17.81
CA ALA A 4 12.74 4.73 -18.88
C ALA A 4 12.40 5.88 -19.88
N THR A 5 11.13 6.19 -20.07
CA THR A 5 10.66 7.23 -21.00
C THR A 5 10.50 8.59 -20.31
N PRO A 6 10.57 9.73 -21.03
CA PRO A 6 10.27 11.04 -20.45
C PRO A 6 8.88 11.10 -19.79
N ALA A 7 7.89 10.48 -20.40
CA ALA A 7 6.54 10.38 -19.84
C ALA A 7 6.51 9.59 -18.53
N ALA A 8 7.23 8.47 -18.45
CA ALA A 8 7.27 7.68 -17.23
C ALA A 8 8.07 8.37 -16.11
N ARG A 9 9.11 9.17 -16.43
CA ARG A 9 9.79 10.02 -15.43
C ARG A 9 8.86 11.11 -14.89
N ARG A 10 8.16 11.82 -15.78
CA ARG A 10 7.12 12.78 -15.40
C ARG A 10 6.04 12.14 -14.52
N GLY A 11 5.60 10.94 -14.89
CA GLY A 11 4.64 10.15 -14.11
C GLY A 11 5.14 9.79 -12.72
N SER A 12 6.42 9.43 -12.60
CA SER A 12 7.05 9.16 -11.31
C SER A 12 7.07 10.42 -10.42
N GLU A 13 7.42 11.59 -10.96
CA GLU A 13 7.40 12.84 -10.19
C GLU A 13 5.97 13.19 -9.73
N LEU A 14 5.00 13.05 -10.64
CA LEU A 14 3.60 13.30 -10.35
C LEU A 14 3.04 12.34 -9.29
N PHE A 15 3.47 11.09 -9.29
CA PHE A 15 3.08 10.10 -8.29
C PHE A 15 3.43 10.56 -6.86
N ASP A 16 4.60 11.18 -6.67
CA ASP A 16 4.95 11.80 -5.37
C ASP A 16 4.13 13.07 -5.13
N ALA A 17 4.07 13.96 -6.13
CA ALA A 17 3.44 15.28 -5.98
C ALA A 17 1.94 15.21 -5.67
N ILE A 18 1.22 14.21 -6.20
CA ILE A 18 -0.20 14.00 -5.91
C ILE A 18 -0.44 13.15 -4.65
N GLY A 19 0.62 12.68 -3.99
CA GLY A 19 0.55 11.98 -2.71
C GLY A 19 0.28 10.47 -2.81
N CYS A 20 0.51 9.82 -3.95
CA CYS A 20 0.39 8.36 -4.04
C CYS A 20 1.45 7.66 -3.17
N ALA A 21 2.66 8.24 -3.10
CA ALA A 21 3.78 7.70 -2.34
C ALA A 21 3.61 7.71 -0.82
N THR A 22 2.58 8.37 -0.28
CA THR A 22 2.26 8.35 1.15
C THR A 22 1.93 6.93 1.63
N CYS A 23 1.22 6.14 0.82
CA CYS A 23 0.92 4.74 1.13
C CYS A 23 1.67 3.78 0.20
N HIS A 24 1.85 4.15 -1.06
CA HIS A 24 2.64 3.37 -2.01
C HIS A 24 4.14 3.71 -1.93
N VAL A 25 4.72 3.53 -0.76
CA VAL A 25 6.10 3.89 -0.43
C VAL A 25 7.08 3.17 -1.35
N ARG A 26 7.92 3.96 -2.04
CA ARG A 26 8.78 3.48 -3.13
C ARG A 26 9.73 2.39 -2.71
N THR A 27 10.40 2.60 -1.59
CA THR A 27 11.53 1.79 -1.13
C THR A 27 11.35 1.45 0.32
N LEU A 28 11.56 0.18 0.65
CA LEU A 28 11.76 -0.27 2.02
C LEU A 28 13.15 -0.90 2.12
N VAL A 29 13.70 -0.87 3.33
CA VAL A 29 14.99 -1.47 3.65
C VAL A 29 14.76 -2.51 4.72
N THR A 30 15.20 -3.74 4.47
CA THR A 30 15.15 -4.79 5.50
C THR A 30 16.04 -4.41 6.69
N ALA A 31 15.71 -4.92 7.87
CA ALA A 31 16.51 -4.70 9.06
C ALA A 31 17.96 -5.19 8.88
N ALA A 32 18.87 -4.67 9.72
CA ALA A 32 20.28 -5.04 9.66
C ALA A 32 20.49 -6.54 9.89
N ALA A 33 21.54 -7.11 9.30
CA ALA A 33 21.94 -8.48 9.60
C ALA A 33 22.20 -8.63 11.11
N GLY A 34 21.76 -9.74 11.68
CA GLY A 34 21.83 -9.99 13.13
C GLY A 34 20.68 -9.37 13.94
N THR A 35 19.77 -8.60 13.33
CA THR A 35 18.57 -8.13 14.04
C THR A 35 17.73 -9.32 14.51
N ALA A 36 17.43 -9.37 15.80
CA ALA A 36 16.57 -10.40 16.39
C ALA A 36 15.11 -10.24 15.95
N ILE A 37 14.47 -11.35 15.55
CA ILE A 37 13.06 -11.41 15.14
C ILE A 37 12.35 -12.56 15.87
N ASN A 38 11.03 -12.66 15.75
CA ASN A 38 10.23 -13.74 16.37
C ASN A 38 10.47 -13.89 17.89
N GLY A 39 10.61 -12.77 18.60
CA GLY A 39 10.90 -12.80 20.05
C GLY A 39 12.33 -13.24 20.39
N GLY A 40 13.26 -13.19 19.43
CA GLY A 40 14.65 -13.60 19.60
C GLY A 40 14.96 -15.03 19.17
N ALA A 41 13.95 -15.76 18.66
CA ALA A 41 14.14 -17.12 18.16
C ALA A 41 15.02 -17.18 16.90
N ASP A 42 14.96 -16.13 16.07
CA ASP A 42 15.72 -16.04 14.82
C ASP A 42 16.43 -14.68 14.71
N THR A 43 17.40 -14.62 13.79
CA THR A 43 18.07 -13.37 13.39
C THR A 43 18.06 -13.20 11.88
N ILE A 44 18.04 -11.96 11.41
CA ILE A 44 18.15 -11.66 9.98
C ILE A 44 19.53 -12.11 9.47
N PRO A 45 19.60 -13.04 8.50
CA PRO A 45 20.87 -13.49 7.95
C PRO A 45 21.52 -12.39 7.07
N PRO A 46 22.85 -12.41 6.87
CA PRO A 46 23.53 -11.42 6.01
C PRO A 46 22.97 -11.30 4.59
N ALA A 47 22.47 -12.40 4.03
CA ALA A 47 21.84 -12.41 2.71
C ALA A 47 20.58 -11.53 2.63
N LEU A 48 19.88 -11.34 3.75
CA LEU A 48 18.63 -10.56 3.83
C LEU A 48 18.79 -9.24 4.59
N GLY A 49 19.96 -8.96 5.16
CA GLY A 49 20.22 -7.72 5.91
C GLY A 49 20.46 -6.50 5.02
N GLU A 50 19.89 -5.36 5.42
CA GLU A 50 20.09 -4.03 4.81
C GLU A 50 19.82 -4.00 3.31
N LYS A 51 18.84 -4.79 2.84
CA LYS A 51 18.46 -4.87 1.44
C LYS A 51 17.40 -3.82 1.14
N ALA A 52 17.75 -2.86 0.30
CA ALA A 52 16.79 -1.98 -0.31
C ALA A 52 16.01 -2.73 -1.39
N PHE A 53 14.69 -2.65 -1.34
CA PHE A 53 13.80 -3.19 -2.36
C PHE A 53 12.66 -2.21 -2.63
N HIS A 54 12.00 -2.33 -3.79
CA HIS A 54 11.07 -1.32 -4.30
C HIS A 54 9.65 -1.83 -4.47
N PRO A 55 8.89 -2.04 -3.37
CA PRO A 55 7.56 -2.62 -3.44
C PRO A 55 6.48 -1.61 -3.86
N PHE A 56 6.72 -0.31 -3.69
CA PHE A 56 5.70 0.73 -3.85
C PHE A 56 4.48 0.45 -2.94
N SER A 57 4.76 0.15 -1.67
CA SER A 57 3.78 -0.12 -0.62
C SER A 57 4.43 0.04 0.76
N ASP A 58 3.64 0.51 1.72
CA ASP A 58 3.95 0.50 3.15
C ASP A 58 3.52 -0.79 3.86
N PHE A 59 2.78 -1.67 3.18
CA PHE A 59 2.15 -2.87 3.71
C PHE A 59 1.20 -2.66 4.90
N LEU A 60 0.77 -1.42 5.16
CA LEU A 60 -0.15 -1.08 6.23
C LEU A 60 -1.61 -1.22 5.77
N LEU A 61 -2.53 -1.11 6.74
CA LEU A 61 -3.97 -1.20 6.52
C LEU A 61 -4.61 0.19 6.44
N HIS A 62 -5.26 0.45 5.31
CA HIS A 62 -5.89 1.75 5.03
C HIS A 62 -7.33 1.60 4.59
N ASN A 63 -8.18 2.53 5.04
CA ASN A 63 -9.52 2.67 4.49
C ASN A 63 -9.45 3.47 3.19
N VAL A 64 -9.46 2.75 2.06
CA VAL A 64 -9.53 3.33 0.72
C VAL A 64 -10.92 3.23 0.08
N GLY A 65 -11.95 2.95 0.90
CA GLY A 65 -13.36 2.86 0.50
C GLY A 65 -13.79 1.54 -0.15
N THR A 66 -12.96 0.51 -0.09
CA THR A 66 -13.22 -0.83 -0.68
C THR A 66 -12.95 -1.96 0.30
N GLY A 67 -13.20 -1.71 1.59
CA GLY A 67 -13.13 -2.76 2.62
C GLY A 67 -14.08 -3.92 2.33
N ASP A 68 -13.74 -5.09 2.87
CA ASP A 68 -14.49 -6.34 2.70
C ASP A 68 -15.62 -6.54 3.72
N GLY A 69 -15.72 -5.65 4.71
CA GLY A 69 -16.70 -5.77 5.79
C GLY A 69 -16.29 -6.78 6.87
N ILE A 70 -15.09 -7.36 6.80
CA ILE A 70 -14.60 -8.38 7.72
C ILE A 70 -13.68 -7.73 8.76
N VAL A 71 -14.09 -7.80 10.02
CA VAL A 71 -13.27 -7.33 11.14
C VAL A 71 -12.08 -8.27 11.33
N MET A 72 -10.89 -7.72 11.59
CA MET A 72 -9.74 -8.53 11.97
C MET A 72 -10.03 -9.30 13.27
N ALA A 73 -9.92 -10.62 13.17
CA ALA A 73 -10.23 -11.59 14.21
C ALA A 73 -9.11 -11.62 15.27
N MET A 74 -9.10 -10.61 16.15
CA MET A 74 -8.06 -10.41 17.15
C MET A 74 -7.95 -11.58 18.16
N PRO A 75 -9.05 -12.12 18.72
CA PRO A 75 -8.97 -13.25 19.66
C PRO A 75 -8.38 -14.52 19.05
N GLU A 76 -8.64 -14.78 17.77
CA GLU A 76 -8.16 -15.96 17.05
C GLU A 76 -6.65 -15.85 16.75
N HIS A 77 -6.16 -14.64 16.48
CA HIS A 77 -4.75 -14.42 16.15
C HIS A 77 -3.86 -14.18 17.39
N TYR A 78 -4.37 -13.50 18.42
CA TYR A 78 -3.62 -13.07 19.59
C TYR A 78 -4.07 -13.76 20.89
N GLY A 79 -5.07 -14.64 20.82
CA GLY A 79 -5.68 -15.29 21.97
C GLY A 79 -6.54 -14.35 22.82
N PRO A 80 -7.17 -14.87 23.89
CA PRO A 80 -8.00 -14.08 24.80
C PRO A 80 -7.26 -12.94 25.50
N SER A 81 -5.93 -13.02 25.57
CA SER A 81 -5.07 -11.98 26.16
C SER A 81 -5.12 -10.66 25.41
N VAL A 82 -5.57 -10.65 24.14
CA VAL A 82 -5.70 -9.43 23.34
C VAL A 82 -6.61 -8.41 24.00
N TYR A 83 -7.66 -8.87 24.70
CA TYR A 83 -8.57 -7.98 25.41
C TYR A 83 -7.86 -7.14 26.47
N LYS A 84 -6.74 -7.61 27.06
CA LYS A 84 -5.95 -6.83 28.03
C LYS A 84 -5.18 -5.68 27.37
N VAL A 85 -4.84 -5.81 26.10
CA VAL A 85 -4.07 -4.82 25.31
C VAL A 85 -5.01 -3.80 24.65
N VAL A 86 -6.20 -4.25 24.23
CA VAL A 86 -7.29 -3.42 23.66
C VAL A 86 -7.67 -2.24 24.57
N TRP A 87 -7.61 -2.42 25.90
CA TRP A 87 -7.91 -1.33 26.85
C TRP A 87 -6.85 -0.22 26.94
N ARG A 88 -5.62 -0.44 26.46
CA ARG A 88 -4.52 0.54 26.58
C ARG A 88 -4.36 1.41 25.33
N GLU A 89 -4.44 0.84 24.13
CA GLU A 89 -4.21 1.60 22.89
C GLU A 89 -5.11 1.21 21.70
N PHE A 90 -5.94 0.16 21.83
CA PHE A 90 -6.70 -0.41 20.72
C PHE A 90 -8.17 -0.59 21.10
N SER A 91 -8.98 0.47 21.07
CA SER A 91 -10.40 0.38 21.43
C SER A 91 -11.18 -0.65 20.60
N ILE A 92 -12.29 -1.17 21.13
CA ILE A 92 -13.21 -2.06 20.38
C ILE A 92 -13.64 -1.41 19.05
N ASP A 93 -13.85 -0.10 19.05
CA ASP A 93 -14.14 0.67 17.83
C ASP A 93 -12.99 0.61 16.81
N SER A 94 -11.74 0.72 17.25
CA SER A 94 -10.56 0.61 16.37
C SER A 94 -10.50 -0.75 15.67
N VAL A 95 -10.81 -1.83 16.41
CA VAL A 95 -10.92 -3.19 15.88
C VAL A 95 -12.09 -3.27 14.90
N GLY A 96 -13.26 -2.76 15.27
CA GLY A 96 -14.44 -2.73 14.40
C GLY A 96 -14.20 -2.00 13.07
N ARG A 97 -13.41 -0.92 13.07
CA ARG A 97 -13.08 -0.15 11.86
C ARG A 97 -12.18 -0.89 10.86
N THR A 98 -11.52 -1.98 11.27
CA THR A 98 -10.66 -2.78 10.38
C THR A 98 -11.43 -3.40 9.22
N ARG A 99 -12.74 -3.61 9.37
CA ARG A 99 -13.67 -4.03 8.29
C ARG A 99 -13.65 -3.16 7.03
N ASN A 100 -13.22 -1.91 7.19
CA ASN A 100 -13.16 -0.94 6.10
C ASN A 100 -11.75 -0.81 5.51
N LYS A 101 -10.77 -1.53 6.07
CA LYS A 101 -9.36 -1.36 5.74
C LYS A 101 -8.85 -2.55 4.93
N VAL A 102 -7.99 -2.24 3.96
CA VAL A 102 -7.30 -3.23 3.16
C VAL A 102 -5.80 -2.95 3.19
N ARG A 103 -4.99 -3.99 3.02
CA ARG A 103 -3.54 -3.82 2.94
C ARG A 103 -3.17 -3.11 1.65
N THR A 104 -2.28 -2.12 1.72
CA THR A 104 -1.69 -1.53 0.52
C THR A 104 -0.96 -2.60 -0.29
N ALA A 105 -1.49 -2.98 -1.45
CA ALA A 105 -0.84 -3.96 -2.32
C ALA A 105 0.45 -3.34 -2.93
N PRO A 106 1.55 -4.10 -3.01
CA PRO A 106 2.76 -3.61 -3.68
C PRO A 106 2.50 -3.42 -5.18
N LEU A 107 2.95 -2.30 -5.75
CA LEU A 107 2.74 -1.97 -7.16
C LEU A 107 3.81 -2.55 -8.08
N TRP A 108 4.84 -3.22 -7.56
CA TRP A 108 5.77 -3.97 -8.39
C TRP A 108 5.04 -5.02 -9.26
N GLY A 109 5.27 -5.00 -10.56
CA GLY A 109 4.56 -5.87 -11.51
C GLY A 109 3.05 -5.59 -11.63
N VAL A 110 2.54 -4.43 -11.19
CA VAL A 110 1.10 -4.10 -11.29
C VAL A 110 0.61 -4.14 -12.74
N ARG A 111 1.49 -3.90 -13.72
CA ARG A 111 1.19 -4.02 -15.16
C ARG A 111 0.70 -5.41 -15.58
N LEU A 112 1.01 -6.45 -14.79
CA LEU A 112 0.63 -7.84 -15.05
C LEU A 112 -0.69 -8.23 -14.36
N ARG A 113 -1.37 -7.28 -13.70
CA ARG A 113 -2.63 -7.53 -12.98
C ARG A 113 -3.82 -7.13 -13.84
N PRO A 114 -4.67 -8.08 -14.28
CA PRO A 114 -5.82 -7.78 -15.14
C PRO A 114 -7.02 -7.22 -14.37
N ARG A 115 -7.04 -7.37 -13.05
CA ARG A 115 -8.08 -6.87 -12.14
C ARG A 115 -7.41 -6.24 -10.93
N LEU A 116 -7.95 -5.10 -10.52
CA LEU A 116 -7.34 -4.20 -9.54
C LEU A 116 -8.31 -3.90 -8.40
N MET A 117 -7.78 -3.30 -7.34
CA MET A 117 -8.43 -3.12 -6.04
C MET A 117 -8.70 -4.47 -5.35
N HIS A 118 -9.10 -4.43 -4.09
CA HIS A 118 -9.39 -5.63 -3.30
C HIS A 118 -10.56 -6.45 -3.89
N ASP A 119 -11.54 -5.75 -4.45
CA ASP A 119 -12.76 -6.35 -5.02
C ASP A 119 -12.64 -6.81 -6.48
N ALA A 120 -11.47 -6.64 -7.10
CA ALA A 120 -11.20 -7.03 -8.48
C ALA A 120 -12.16 -6.40 -9.52
N ALA A 121 -12.85 -5.30 -9.17
CA ALA A 121 -13.85 -4.65 -10.02
C ALA A 121 -13.26 -3.57 -10.94
N SER A 122 -12.02 -3.13 -10.71
CA SER A 122 -11.32 -2.20 -11.59
C SER A 122 -10.54 -2.94 -12.68
N LEU A 123 -10.81 -2.63 -13.94
CA LEU A 123 -10.15 -3.26 -15.10
C LEU A 123 -9.02 -2.41 -15.70
N THR A 124 -8.89 -1.16 -15.25
CA THR A 124 -7.79 -0.27 -15.66
C THR A 124 -7.16 0.41 -14.46
N LEU A 125 -5.88 0.78 -14.58
CA LEU A 125 -5.15 1.54 -13.57
C LEU A 125 -5.84 2.89 -13.28
N ARG A 126 -6.37 3.54 -14.31
CA ARG A 126 -7.11 4.80 -14.17
C ARG A 126 -8.36 4.59 -13.31
N ASP A 127 -9.15 3.56 -13.59
CA ASP A 127 -10.37 3.25 -12.84
C ASP A 127 -10.06 2.90 -11.39
N ALA A 128 -8.97 2.17 -11.14
CA ALA A 128 -8.50 1.90 -9.77
C ALA A 128 -8.16 3.21 -9.03
N ILE A 129 -7.35 4.10 -9.63
CA ILE A 129 -6.96 5.38 -9.02
C ILE A 129 -8.19 6.23 -8.69
N VAL A 130 -9.14 6.37 -9.63
CA VAL A 130 -10.36 7.17 -9.41
C VAL A 130 -11.39 6.47 -8.52
N ARG A 131 -11.19 5.23 -8.09
CA ARG A 131 -12.05 4.55 -7.10
C ARG A 131 -11.56 4.67 -5.67
N HIS A 132 -10.32 5.12 -5.45
CA HIS A 132 -9.82 5.39 -4.10
C HIS A 132 -10.67 6.46 -3.38
N ARG A 133 -11.09 6.16 -2.16
CA ARG A 133 -11.84 7.04 -1.25
C ARG A 133 -11.20 6.99 0.15
N GLY A 134 -11.92 7.44 1.18
CA GLY A 134 -11.44 7.45 2.56
C GLY A 134 -10.12 8.21 2.68
N GLU A 135 -9.12 7.56 3.28
CA GLU A 135 -7.77 8.10 3.50
C GLU A 135 -7.07 8.49 2.18
N ALA A 136 -7.43 7.87 1.05
CA ALA A 136 -6.83 8.14 -0.26
C ALA A 136 -7.63 9.13 -1.14
N SER A 137 -8.69 9.74 -0.61
CA SER A 137 -9.58 10.63 -1.38
C SER A 137 -8.83 11.81 -2.00
N ASP A 138 -7.92 12.42 -1.24
CA ASP A 138 -7.18 13.60 -1.68
C ASP A 138 -6.23 13.29 -2.84
N ALA A 139 -5.52 12.17 -2.79
CA ALA A 139 -4.67 11.73 -3.88
C ALA A 139 -5.48 11.43 -5.15
N SER A 140 -6.62 10.73 -5.00
CA SER A 140 -7.55 10.47 -6.10
C SER A 140 -8.09 11.77 -6.72
N ASN A 141 -8.43 12.76 -5.89
CA ASN A 141 -8.91 14.06 -6.33
C ASN A 141 -7.83 14.88 -7.05
N ARG A 142 -6.59 14.89 -6.55
CA ARG A 142 -5.46 15.54 -7.23
C ARG A 142 -5.17 14.88 -8.58
N PHE A 143 -5.21 13.55 -8.68
CA PHE A 143 -5.09 12.85 -9.95
C PHE A 143 -6.17 13.30 -10.96
N ARG A 144 -7.44 13.39 -10.54
CA ARG A 144 -8.52 13.86 -11.42
C ARG A 144 -8.30 15.28 -11.97
N LYS A 145 -7.63 16.15 -11.21
CA LYS A 145 -7.33 17.54 -11.58
C LYS A 145 -6.13 17.68 -12.50
N LEU A 146 -5.30 16.64 -12.66
CA LEU A 146 -4.20 16.65 -13.62
C LEU A 146 -4.72 16.76 -15.05
N THR A 147 -3.90 17.32 -15.94
CA THR A 147 -4.18 17.30 -17.38
C THR A 147 -4.25 15.86 -17.90
N ALA A 148 -4.89 15.64 -19.05
CA ALA A 148 -4.96 14.31 -19.65
C ALA A 148 -3.56 13.71 -19.91
N SER A 149 -2.60 14.53 -20.33
CA SER A 149 -1.20 14.14 -20.53
C SER A 149 -0.52 13.74 -19.23
N ASP A 150 -0.73 14.50 -18.15
CA ASP A 150 -0.14 14.19 -16.84
C ASP A 150 -0.78 12.92 -16.22
N GLN A 151 -2.09 12.72 -16.40
CA GLN A 151 -2.73 11.45 -16.02
C GLN A 151 -2.14 10.28 -16.79
N ALA A 152 -1.95 10.41 -18.11
CA ALA A 152 -1.33 9.38 -18.93
C ALA A 152 0.11 9.10 -18.50
N ALA A 153 0.88 10.13 -18.14
CA ALA A 153 2.24 10.00 -17.62
C ALA A 153 2.28 9.15 -16.34
N VAL A 154 1.39 9.41 -15.37
CA VAL A 154 1.27 8.58 -14.15
C VAL A 154 0.93 7.13 -14.50
N ILE A 155 0.00 6.90 -15.42
CA ILE A 155 -0.35 5.54 -15.86
C ILE A 155 0.84 4.83 -16.53
N GLU A 156 1.61 5.56 -17.35
CA GLU A 156 2.81 5.02 -17.99
C GLU A 156 3.90 4.67 -16.97
N PHE A 157 4.07 5.50 -15.94
CA PHE A 157 4.94 5.16 -14.81
C PHE A 157 4.50 3.86 -14.13
N LEU A 158 3.21 3.72 -13.79
CA LEU A 158 2.67 2.51 -13.18
C LEU A 158 2.84 1.26 -14.06
N LYS A 159 2.71 1.40 -15.38
CA LYS A 159 2.99 0.31 -16.33
C LYS A 159 4.46 -0.09 -16.40
N SER A 160 5.37 0.79 -15.96
CA SER A 160 6.79 0.46 -15.88
C SER A 160 7.15 -0.34 -14.63
N LEU A 161 6.26 -0.39 -13.63
CA LEU A 161 6.43 -1.14 -12.38
C LEU A 161 6.17 -2.64 -12.56
#